data_AF-A0A4R7NS64-F1
#
_entry.id   AF-A0A4R7NS64-F1
#
_cell.length_a   1.000
_cell.length_b   1.000
_cell.length_c   1.000
_cell.angle_alpha   90.00
_cell.angle_beta   90.00
_cell.angle_gamma   90.00
#
_symmetry.space_group_name_H-M   'P 1'
#
loop_
_entity.id
_entity.type
_entity.pdbx_description
1 polymer ?
#
loop_
_entity_poly.entity_id
_entity_poly.type
_entity_poly.pdbx_seq_one_letter_code
_entity_poly.pdbx_strand_id
1 'polypeptide(L)'
;MRDFVQQAHRLVGVMLRDGHRNRQGRITGVDQSRDTPAVYVAWSGQSRCERVALSVEELRTLVSAYLETHDRRPVEQTEPETAPVPPQRRTGVR
;
A
#
# COMPACT_ATOMS: atom_id res chain seq x y z
N MET A 1 3.08 -16.13 -14.64
CA MET A 1 4.25 -15.46 -14.03
C MET A 1 4.15 -13.93 -14.13
N ARG A 2 3.69 -13.35 -15.26
CA ARG A 2 3.51 -11.89 -15.43
C ARG A 2 2.52 -11.28 -14.43
N ASP A 3 1.49 -12.01 -14.03
CA ASP A 3 0.47 -11.55 -13.07
C ASP A 3 1.03 -11.46 -11.65
N PHE A 4 1.90 -12.39 -11.29
CA PHE A 4 2.57 -12.41 -9.99
C PHE A 4 3.48 -11.19 -9.79
N VAL A 5 4.25 -10.84 -10.82
CA VAL A 5 5.13 -9.67 -10.79
C VAL A 5 4.33 -8.38 -10.58
N GLN A 6 3.22 -8.22 -11.31
CA GLN A 6 2.34 -7.05 -11.18
C GLN A 6 1.64 -6.99 -9.81
N GLN A 7 1.22 -8.13 -9.27
CA GLN A 7 0.54 -8.18 -7.97
C GLN A 7 1.48 -7.83 -6.82
N ALA A 8 2.75 -8.21 -6.89
CA ALA A 8 3.72 -7.91 -5.83
C ALA A 8 3.93 -6.40 -5.62
N HIS A 9 3.88 -5.58 -6.68
CA HIS A 9 3.96 -4.12 -6.55
C HIS A 9 2.83 -3.52 -5.69
N ARG A 10 1.69 -4.20 -5.55
CA ARG A 10 0.59 -3.75 -4.68
C ARG A 10 0.94 -3.79 -3.19
N LEU A 11 2.01 -4.51 -2.82
CA LEU A 11 2.52 -4.52 -1.45
C LEU A 11 3.15 -3.18 -1.04
N VAL A 12 3.49 -2.30 -1.98
CA VAL A 12 4.04 -0.99 -1.64
C VAL A 12 3.01 -0.19 -0.84
N GLY A 13 3.45 0.31 0.31
CA GLY A 13 2.64 1.03 1.26
C GLY A 13 1.99 0.17 2.35
N VAL A 14 2.06 -1.17 2.24
CA VAL A 14 1.53 -2.10 3.24
C VAL A 14 2.42 -2.11 4.48
N MET A 15 1.79 -2.23 5.66
CA MET A 15 2.49 -2.44 6.93
C MET A 15 2.90 -3.91 7.06
N LEU A 16 4.20 -4.15 7.21
CA LEU A 16 4.80 -5.45 7.48
C LEU A 16 5.15 -5.54 8.96
N ARG A 17 4.79 -6.67 9.59
CA ARG A 17 5.21 -7.03 10.94
C ARG A 17 6.23 -8.15 10.88
N ASP A 18 7.39 -7.92 11.48
CA ASP A 18 8.42 -8.93 11.71
C ASP A 18 8.28 -9.41 13.16
N GLY A 19 7.63 -10.59 13.30
CA GLY A 19 7.37 -11.21 14.61
C GLY A 19 8.63 -11.69 15.31
N HIS A 20 9.67 -12.08 14.56
CA HIS A 20 10.92 -12.58 15.13
C HIS A 20 11.69 -11.47 15.85
N ARG A 21 11.65 -10.25 15.30
CA ARG A 21 12.32 -9.08 15.88
C ARG A 21 11.36 -8.13 16.60
N ASN A 22 10.10 -8.53 16.76
CA ASN A 22 9.02 -7.73 17.35
C ASN A 22 9.00 -6.27 16.84
N ARG A 23 9.07 -6.09 15.52
CA ARG A 23 9.11 -4.77 14.87
C ARG A 23 8.09 -4.67 13.75
N GLN A 24 7.81 -3.45 13.33
CA GLN A 24 6.91 -3.16 12.22
C GLN A 24 7.48 -2.07 11.32
N GLY A 25 7.12 -2.11 10.05
CA GLY A 25 7.64 -1.19 9.04
C GLY A 25 6.75 -1.13 7.82
N ARG A 26 6.93 -0.10 7.01
CA ARG A 26 6.16 0.05 5.76
C ARG A 26 6.98 -0.46 4.59
N ILE A 27 6.37 -1.27 3.74
CA ILE A 27 7.00 -1.69 2.48
C ILE A 27 7.07 -0.46 1.56
N THR A 28 8.26 -0.12 1.10
CA THR A 28 8.52 1.03 0.22
C THR A 28 8.84 0.62 -1.22
N GLY A 29 9.16 -0.65 -1.45
CA GLY A 29 9.46 -1.17 -2.78
C GLY A 29 9.54 -2.69 -2.82
N VAL A 30 9.53 -3.24 -4.03
CA VAL A 30 9.68 -4.67 -4.28
C VAL A 30 10.74 -4.86 -5.38
N ASP A 31 11.65 -5.80 -5.16
CA ASP A 31 12.71 -6.18 -6.10
C ASP A 31 12.54 -7.65 -6.48
N GLN A 32 12.17 -7.90 -7.73
CA GLN A 32 12.09 -9.24 -8.33
C GLN A 32 13.09 -9.39 -9.49
N SER A 33 14.02 -8.45 -9.63
CA SER A 33 14.98 -8.42 -10.75
C SER A 33 16.17 -9.37 -10.55
N ARG A 34 16.33 -9.91 -9.34
CA ARG A 34 17.43 -10.77 -8.92
C ARG A 34 16.94 -12.20 -8.66
N ASP A 35 17.88 -13.13 -8.54
CA ASP A 35 17.59 -14.54 -8.24
C ASP A 35 16.78 -14.73 -6.95
N THR A 36 17.03 -13.89 -5.94
CA THR A 36 16.26 -13.86 -4.70
C THR A 36 15.42 -12.60 -4.61
N PRO A 37 14.07 -12.70 -4.63
CA PRO A 37 13.22 -11.54 -4.51
C PRO A 37 13.36 -10.90 -3.14
N ALA A 38 13.00 -9.62 -3.05
CA ALA A 38 13.04 -8.89 -1.80
C ALA A 38 11.99 -7.79 -1.75
N VAL A 39 11.72 -7.34 -0.52
CA VAL A 39 10.98 -6.11 -0.25
C VAL A 39 11.90 -5.10 0.44
N TYR A 40 11.73 -3.83 0.12
CA TYR A 40 12.34 -2.74 0.87
C TYR A 40 11.39 -2.29 1.96
N VAL A 41 11.87 -2.21 3.20
CA VAL A 41 11.04 -1.89 4.37
C VAL A 41 11.66 -0.74 5.13
N ALA A 42 10.87 0.32 5.34
CA ALA A 42 11.17 1.38 6.28
C ALA A 42 10.64 0.98 7.66
N TRP A 43 11.50 0.41 8.50
CA TRP A 43 11.15 -0.01 9.86
C TRP A 43 10.95 1.19 10.78
N SER A 44 9.97 1.11 11.68
CA SER A 44 9.74 2.15 12.69
C SER A 44 10.97 2.30 13.58
N GLY A 45 11.41 3.54 13.79
CA GLY A 45 12.62 3.84 14.58
C GLY A 45 13.94 3.64 13.84
N GLN A 46 13.92 3.23 12.56
CA GLN A 46 15.12 3.12 11.73
C GLN A 46 15.15 4.23 10.67
N SER A 47 16.32 4.83 10.49
CA SER A 47 16.52 5.94 9.54
C SER A 47 16.73 5.49 8.09
N ARG A 48 16.95 4.19 7.85
CA ARG A 48 17.22 3.62 6.53
C ARG A 48 16.23 2.51 6.20
N CYS A 49 15.92 2.39 4.91
CA CYS A 49 15.20 1.23 4.40
C CYS A 49 16.10 -0.01 4.41
N GLU A 50 15.57 -1.13 4.87
CA GLU A 50 16.21 -2.45 4.83
C GLU A 50 15.71 -3.25 3.64
N ARG A 51 16.60 -3.95 2.93
CA ARG A 51 16.22 -4.95 1.91
C ARG A 51 16.05 -6.29 2.59
N VAL A 52 14.81 -6.76 2.68
CA VAL A 52 14.47 -8.06 3.27
C VAL A 52 14.34 -9.07 2.14
N ALA A 53 15.31 -9.98 2.03
CA ALA A 53 15.25 -11.09 1.09
C ALA A 53 14.14 -12.06 1.49
N LEU A 54 13.42 -12.56 0.49
CA LEU A 54 12.35 -13.53 0.63
C LEU A 54 12.58 -14.66 -0.36
N SER A 55 12.14 -15.86 0.01
CA SER A 55 11.84 -16.90 -0.97
C SER A 55 10.69 -16.47 -1.88
N VAL A 56 10.56 -17.14 -3.03
CA VAL A 56 9.45 -16.92 -3.95
C VAL A 56 8.12 -17.27 -3.28
N GLU A 57 8.10 -18.32 -2.46
CA GLU A 57 6.94 -18.79 -1.69
C GLU A 57 6.51 -17.79 -0.61
N GLU A 58 7.45 -17.18 0.11
CA GLU A 58 7.15 -16.13 1.09
C GLU A 58 6.56 -14.89 0.41
N LEU A 59 7.14 -14.45 -0.71
CA LEU A 59 6.57 -13.34 -1.47
C LEU A 59 5.16 -13.66 -1.99
N ARG A 60 4.93 -14.89 -2.47
CA ARG A 60 3.59 -15.37 -2.86
C ARG A 60 2.60 -15.33 -1.70
N THR A 61 3.00 -15.81 -0.54
CA THR A 61 2.16 -15.79 0.66
C THR A 61 1.78 -14.37 1.05
N LEU A 62 2.72 -13.42 1.02
CA LEU A 62 2.45 -12.01 1.31
C LEU A 62 1.46 -11.39 0.32
N VAL A 63 1.63 -11.67 -0.98
CA VAL A 63 0.73 -11.18 -2.03
C VAL A 63 -0.67 -11.76 -1.85
N SER A 64 -0.80 -13.07 -1.64
CA SER A 64 -2.10 -13.71 -1.44
C SER A 64 -2.83 -13.14 -0.22
N ALA A 65 -2.15 -13.00 0.91
CA ALA A 65 -2.73 -12.41 2.12
C ALA A 65 -3.19 -10.95 1.90
N TYR A 66 -2.42 -10.17 1.13
CA TYR A 66 -2.83 -8.82 0.75
C TYR A 66 -4.10 -8.83 -0.10
N LEU A 67 -4.15 -9.68 -1.14
CA LEU A 67 -5.30 -9.75 -2.03
C LEU A 67 -6.56 -10.22 -1.28
N GLU A 68 -6.47 -11.25 -0.44
CA GLU A 68 -7.60 -11.73 0.36
C GLU A 68 -8.20 -10.66 1.28
N THR A 69 -7.35 -9.77 1.81
CA THR A 69 -7.76 -8.69 2.73
C THR A 69 -8.27 -7.44 2.02
N HIS A 70 -7.83 -7.19 0.79
CA HIS A 70 -8.14 -5.95 0.05
C HIS A 70 -9.16 -6.14 -1.08
N ASP A 71 -9.33 -7.35 -1.61
CA ASP A 71 -10.38 -7.68 -2.58
C ASP A 71 -11.78 -7.67 -1.91
N ARG A 72 -11.84 -7.83 -0.59
CA ARG A 72 -13.07 -7.77 0.21
C ARG A 72 -13.55 -6.38 0.59
N ARG A 73 -12.87 -5.29 0.20
CA ARG A 73 -13.34 -3.92 0.47
C ARG A 73 -14.19 -3.40 -0.68
N PRO A 74 -15.48 -3.10 -0.49
CA PRO A 74 -16.21 -2.23 -1.40
C PRO A 74 -15.51 -0.87 -1.41
N VAL A 75 -15.48 -0.24 -2.58
CA VAL A 75 -15.00 1.11 -2.79
C VAL A 75 -15.93 2.09 -2.04
N GLU A 76 -15.63 2.37 -0.78
CA GLU A 76 -16.06 3.62 -0.12
C GLU A 76 -14.91 4.63 -0.23
N GLN A 77 -14.68 5.08 -1.45
CA GLN A 77 -14.11 6.40 -1.70
C GLN A 77 -15.24 7.28 -2.22
N THR A 78 -16.15 7.67 -1.33
CA THR A 78 -17.02 8.80 -1.58
C THR A 78 -16.14 10.04 -1.46
N GLU A 79 -15.77 10.58 -2.61
CA GLU A 79 -15.13 11.89 -2.77
C GLU A 79 -15.82 12.92 -1.85
N PRO A 80 -15.08 13.85 -1.22
CA PRO A 80 -15.72 14.98 -0.57
C PRO A 80 -16.32 15.84 -1.68
N GLU A 81 -17.62 15.67 -1.90
CA GLU A 81 -18.44 16.50 -2.78
C GLU A 81 -18.17 17.96 -2.43
N THR A 82 -17.46 18.63 -3.32
CA THR A 82 -17.24 20.07 -3.33
C THR A 82 -18.57 20.76 -3.07
N ALA A 83 -18.71 21.33 -1.87
CA ALA A 83 -19.89 22.08 -1.47
C ALA A 83 -20.24 23.14 -2.52
N PRO A 84 -21.49 23.21 -3.02
CA PRO A 84 -21.88 24.29 -3.91
C PRO A 84 -21.97 25.60 -3.11
N VAL A 85 -21.24 26.59 -3.60
CA VAL A 85 -21.20 27.98 -3.13
C VAL A 85 -22.63 28.56 -3.08
N PRO A 86 -23.06 29.24 -2.00
CA PRO A 86 -24.41 29.78 -1.92
C PRO A 86 -24.63 30.94 -2.91
N PRO A 87 -25.83 31.07 -3.51
CA PRO A 87 -26.09 32.13 -4.48
C PRO A 87 -26.15 33.51 -3.79
N GLN A 88 -25.37 34.45 -4.31
CA GLN A 88 -25.35 35.84 -3.86
C GLN A 88 -26.69 36.52 -4.16
N ARG A 89 -27.26 37.17 -3.13
CA ARG A 89 -28.48 37.98 -3.22
C ARG A 89 -28.28 39.11 -4.23
N ARG A 90 -29.05 39.12 -5.32
CA ARG A 90 -29.25 40.33 -6.13
C ARG A 90 -30.17 41.26 -5.35
N THR A 91 -29.59 42.32 -4.80
CA THR A 91 -30.31 43.53 -4.39
C THR A 91 -30.90 44.20 -5.64
N GLY A 92 -32.21 44.05 -5.82
CA GLY A 92 -32.99 44.82 -6.78
C GLY A 92 -33.63 46.01 -6.08
N VAL A 93 -33.07 47.19 -6.34
CA VAL A 93 -33.64 48.51 -6.03
C VAL A 93 -34.78 48.78 -7.00
N ARG A 94 -36.01 48.93 -6.51
CA ARG A 94 -36.94 50.04 -6.79
C ARG A 94 -38.29 49.82 -6.11
#